data_AF-A0A7X7LYL3-F1
#
_entry.id   AF-A0A7X7LYL3-F1
#
_cell.length_a   1.000
_cell.length_b   1.000
_cell.length_c   1.000
_cell.angle_alpha   90.00
_cell.angle_beta   90.00
_cell.angle_gamma   90.00
#
_symmetry.space_group_name_H-M   'P 1'
#
loop_
_entity.id
_entity.type
_entity.pdbx_description
1 polymer ?
#
loop_
_entity_poly.entity_id
_entity_poly.type
_entity_poly.pdbx_seq_one_letter_code
_entity_poly.pdbx_strand_id
1 'polypeptide(L)'
;MIGIFLITHGTLGESLIQCACHVLNRRPPQIVQLGMASQDDPLDILPQARQMLDWVDNGHGVLLLTDVFGATPSNVAMKLLQPGRVEGIAGVNLPMLLRVLTYRDR
;
A
#
# COMPACT_ATOMS: atom_id res chain seq x y z
N MET A 1 -4.63 9.58 11.61
CA MET A 1 -4.84 9.14 10.22
C MET A 1 -4.03 7.88 9.97
N ILE A 2 -4.68 6.76 9.66
CA ILE A 2 -4.00 5.48 9.30
C ILE A 2 -3.25 5.65 7.98
N GLY A 3 -1.95 5.36 7.90
CA GLY A 3 -1.16 5.40 6.66
C GLY A 3 -1.61 4.37 5.63
N ILE A 4 -1.51 4.65 4.33
CA ILE A 4 -1.88 3.68 3.27
C ILE A 4 -0.64 3.32 2.45
N PHE A 5 -0.36 2.03 2.32
CA PHE A 5 0.77 1.56 1.52
C PHE A 5 0.32 0.47 0.55
N LEU A 6 0.44 0.74 -0.75
CA LEU A 6 0.17 -0.25 -1.79
C LEU A 6 1.48 -0.96 -2.17
N ILE A 7 1.46 -2.30 -2.21
CA ILE A 7 2.54 -3.09 -2.81
C ILE A 7 1.89 -3.98 -3.88
N THR A 8 2.21 -3.76 -5.14
CA THR A 8 1.51 -4.39 -6.28
C THR A 8 2.47 -4.69 -7.43
N HIS A 9 2.05 -5.49 -8.41
CA HIS A 9 2.83 -5.66 -9.63
C HIS A 9 2.84 -4.40 -10.50
N GLY A 10 4.00 -4.11 -11.08
CA GLY A 10 4.19 -3.05 -12.06
C GLY A 10 3.62 -1.71 -11.59
N THR A 11 2.79 -1.08 -12.41
CA THR A 11 2.22 0.25 -12.14
C THR A 11 0.81 0.19 -11.55
N LEU A 12 0.29 -0.98 -11.17
CA LEU A 12 -1.11 -1.11 -10.73
C LEU A 12 -1.46 -0.20 -9.55
N GLY A 13 -0.64 -0.19 -8.50
CA GLY A 13 -0.82 0.66 -7.34
C GLY A 13 -0.79 2.16 -7.68
N GLU A 14 0.11 2.57 -8.57
CA GLU A 14 0.15 3.95 -9.06
C GLU A 14 -1.13 4.31 -9.83
N SER A 15 -1.56 3.45 -10.76
CA SER A 15 -2.79 3.66 -11.52
C SER A 15 -4.02 3.75 -10.61
N LEU A 16 -4.12 2.93 -9.57
CA LEU A 16 -5.18 3.01 -8.58
C LEU A 16 -5.17 4.34 -7.82
N ILE A 17 -3.98 4.80 -7.39
CA ILE A 17 -3.83 6.11 -6.75
C ILE A 17 -4.25 7.22 -7.71
N GLN A 18 -3.83 7.19 -8.98
CA GLN A 18 -4.19 8.18 -9.98
C GLN A 18 -5.70 8.24 -10.22
N CYS A 19 -6.37 7.09 -10.35
CA CYS A 19 -7.82 7.01 -10.42
C CYS A 19 -8.49 7.60 -9.18
N ALA A 20 -8.00 7.27 -7.97
CA ALA A 20 -8.53 7.85 -6.74
C ALA A 20 -8.31 9.37 -6.68
N CYS A 21 -7.16 9.88 -7.15
CA CYS A 21 -6.87 11.30 -7.23
C CYS A 21 -7.84 12.02 -8.18
N HIS A 22 -8.17 11.40 -9.31
CA HIS A 22 -9.14 11.94 -10.27
C HIS A 22 -10.53 12.03 -9.64
N VAL A 23 -11.01 10.96 -8.99
CA VAL A 23 -12.32 10.94 -8.33
C VAL A 23 -12.40 11.96 -7.18
N LEU A 24 -11.33 12.10 -6.40
CA LEU A 24 -11.28 13.00 -5.23
C LEU A 24 -10.86 14.44 -5.58
N ASN A 25 -10.47 14.69 -6.84
CA ASN A 25 -9.88 15.94 -7.32
C ASN A 25 -8.69 16.46 -6.48
N ARG A 26 -7.92 15.54 -5.88
CA ARG A 26 -6.69 15.84 -5.11
C ARG A 26 -5.91 14.55 -4.83
N ARG A 27 -4.60 14.65 -4.59
CA ARG A 27 -3.83 13.54 -4.05
C ARG A 27 -4.04 13.44 -2.53
N PRO A 28 -4.55 12.31 -2.00
CA PRO A 28 -4.67 12.13 -0.56
C PRO A 28 -3.29 12.16 0.12
N PRO A 29 -3.17 12.66 1.35
CA PRO A 29 -1.92 12.60 2.10
C PRO A 29 -1.63 11.17 2.58
N GLN A 30 -0.39 10.92 3.01
CA GLN A 30 0.03 9.68 3.69
C GLN A 30 -0.34 8.40 2.92
N ILE A 31 -0.14 8.42 1.61
CA ILE A 31 -0.32 7.27 0.74
C ILE A 31 0.93 7.11 -0.11
N VAL A 32 1.47 5.90 -0.14
CA VAL A 32 2.62 5.53 -0.98
C VAL A 32 2.33 4.21 -1.70
N GLN A 33 3.04 3.97 -2.79
CA GLN A 33 2.97 2.71 -3.53
C GLN A 33 4.37 2.22 -3.88
N LEU A 34 4.56 0.91 -3.86
CA LEU A 34 5.74 0.22 -4.35
C LEU A 34 5.31 -0.78 -5.43
N GLY A 35 5.66 -0.47 -6.67
CA GLY A 35 5.48 -1.34 -7.82
C GLY A 35 6.63 -2.34 -7.92
N MET A 36 6.31 -3.62 -8.01
CA MET A 36 7.29 -4.69 -8.20
C MET A 36 7.35 -5.12 -9.66
N ALA A 37 8.53 -5.05 -10.26
CA ALA A 37 8.83 -5.62 -11.56
C ALA A 37 9.18 -7.11 -11.44
N SER A 38 9.02 -7.86 -12.53
CA SER A 38 9.27 -9.31 -12.58
C SER A 38 10.72 -9.71 -12.32
N GLN A 39 11.65 -8.77 -12.46
CA GLN A 39 13.09 -8.96 -12.32
C GLN A 39 13.66 -8.46 -10.99
N ASP A 40 12.82 -7.91 -10.11
CA ASP A 40 13.29 -7.37 -8.84
C ASP A 40 13.65 -8.52 -7.88
N ASP A 41 14.79 -8.37 -7.19
CA ASP A 41 15.17 -9.28 -6.11
C ASP A 41 14.40 -8.90 -4.82
N PRO A 42 13.63 -9.83 -4.22
CA PRO A 42 12.97 -9.60 -2.95
C PRO A 42 13.91 -9.16 -1.81
N LEU A 43 15.20 -9.48 -1.87
CA LEU A 43 16.21 -9.07 -0.88
C LEU A 43 16.48 -7.57 -0.93
N ASP A 44 16.45 -6.95 -2.11
CA ASP A 44 16.67 -5.52 -2.28
C ASP A 44 15.38 -4.72 -2.00
N ILE A 45 14.23 -5.32 -2.28
CA ILE A 45 12.93 -4.68 -2.11
C ILE A 45 12.52 -4.52 -0.65
N LEU A 46 12.82 -5.50 0.21
CA LEU A 46 12.31 -5.46 1.58
C LEU A 46 12.85 -4.26 2.40
N PRO A 47 14.15 -3.91 2.34
CA PRO A 47 14.67 -2.69 2.96
C PRO A 47 13.99 -1.42 2.44
N GLN A 48 13.78 -1.32 1.13
CA GLN A 48 13.09 -0.18 0.51
C GLN A 48 11.64 -0.09 1.01
N ALA A 49 10.92 -1.21 1.04
CA ALA A 49 9.55 -1.27 1.50
C ALA A 49 9.43 -0.86 2.99
N ARG A 50 10.40 -1.23 3.84
CA ARG A 50 10.47 -0.78 5.24
C ARG A 50 10.62 0.74 5.33
N GLN A 51 11.53 1.32 4.54
CA GLN A 51 11.72 2.77 4.53
C GLN A 51 10.45 3.51 4.08
N MET A 52 9.77 3.00 3.06
CA MET A 52 8.52 3.59 2.56
C MET A 52 7.36 3.45 3.56
N LEU A 53 7.31 2.34 4.30
CA LEU A 53 6.38 2.15 5.41
C LEU A 53 6.55 3.24 6.47
N ASP A 54 7.81 3.54 6.85
CA ASP A 54 8.12 4.57 7.83
C ASP A 54 7.70 5.99 7.37
N TRP A 55 7.64 6.25 6.06
CA TRP A 55 7.16 7.53 5.54
C TRP A 55 5.66 7.76 5.75
N VAL A 56 4.87 6.69 5.87
CA VAL A 56 3.41 6.78 6.03
C VAL A 56 2.93 6.43 7.43
N ASP A 57 3.74 5.77 8.25
CA ASP A 57 3.42 5.52 9.66
C ASP A 57 3.68 6.77 10.52
N ASN A 58 2.61 7.46 10.91
CA ASN A 58 2.66 8.60 11.85
C ASN A 58 2.33 8.19 13.30
N GLY A 59 2.41 6.90 13.63
CA GLY A 59 2.07 6.36 14.94
C GLY A 59 0.62 5.90 15.10
N HIS A 60 -0.24 6.11 14.11
CA HIS A 60 -1.61 5.55 14.10
C HIS A 60 -1.70 4.20 13.39
N GLY A 61 -0.61 3.71 12.81
CA GLY A 61 -0.58 2.46 12.06
C GLY A 61 -0.80 2.65 10.55
N VAL A 62 -0.68 1.54 9.82
CA VAL A 62 -0.69 1.49 8.36
C VAL A 62 -1.56 0.34 7.86
N LEU A 63 -2.40 0.62 6.87
CA LEU A 63 -3.09 -0.40 6.08
C LEU A 63 -2.30 -0.67 4.80
N LEU A 64 -1.86 -1.92 4.66
CA LEU A 64 -1.08 -2.41 3.54
C LEU A 64 -2.02 -3.12 2.55
N LEU A 65 -2.00 -2.69 1.30
CA LEU A 65 -2.88 -3.17 0.25
C LEU A 65 -2.08 -3.84 -0.86
N THR A 66 -2.41 -5.08 -1.21
CA THR A 66 -1.79 -5.82 -2.30
C THR A 66 -2.84 -6.26 -3.32
N ASP A 67 -2.39 -6.49 -4.54
CA ASP A 67 -3.22 -6.95 -5.66
C ASP A 67 -3.63 -8.42 -5.55
N VAL A 68 -2.69 -9.33 -5.35
CA VAL A 68 -2.94 -10.78 -5.38
C VAL A 68 -2.24 -11.47 -4.22
N PHE A 69 -2.98 -12.31 -3.48
CA PHE A 69 -2.44 -13.13 -2.41
C PHE A 69 -1.59 -14.29 -2.96
N GLY A 70 -0.48 -14.58 -2.30
CA GLY A 70 0.46 -15.63 -2.68
C GLY A 70 1.51 -15.21 -3.72
N ALA A 71 1.41 -13.99 -4.26
CA ALA A 71 2.40 -13.43 -5.16
C ALA A 71 3.48 -12.62 -4.42
N THR A 72 4.57 -12.27 -5.11
CA THR A 72 5.72 -11.56 -4.52
C THR A 72 5.34 -10.28 -3.76
N PRO A 73 4.46 -9.40 -4.28
CA PRO A 73 3.97 -8.23 -3.53
C PRO A 73 3.36 -8.58 -2.18
N SER A 74 2.48 -9.58 -2.15
CA SER A 74 1.86 -10.04 -0.90
C SER A 74 2.86 -10.69 0.06
N ASN A 75 3.88 -11.39 -0.46
CA ASN A 75 4.93 -11.99 0.35
C ASN A 75 5.84 -10.94 1.00
N VAL A 76 6.13 -9.84 0.28
CA VAL A 76 6.84 -8.69 0.85
C VAL A 76 5.97 -8.01 1.90
N ALA A 77 4.70 -7.75 1.58
CA ALA A 77 3.74 -7.15 2.51
C ALA A 77 3.63 -7.95 3.82
N MET A 78 3.56 -9.28 3.76
CA MET A 78 3.50 -10.16 4.93
C MET A 78 4.69 -9.98 5.88
N LYS A 79 5.89 -9.68 5.35
CA LYS A 79 7.10 -9.45 6.17
C LYS A 79 7.11 -8.09 6.87
N LEU A 80 6.16 -7.21 6.53
CA LEU A 80 6.00 -5.88 7.13
C LEU A 80 4.88 -5.82 8.16
N LEU A 81 4.04 -6.85 8.25
CA LEU A 81 2.89 -6.87 9.14
C LEU A 81 3.32 -6.84 10.61
N GLN A 82 2.55 -6.10 11.40
CA GLN A 82 2.73 -5.95 12.84
C GLN A 82 1.34 -5.90 13.46
N PRO A 83 0.91 -6.95 14.18
CA PRO A 83 -0.45 -7.02 14.72
C PRO A 83 -0.84 -5.75 15.49
N GLY A 84 -1.97 -5.15 15.12
CA GLY A 84 -2.50 -3.94 15.74
C GLY A 84 -1.81 -2.64 15.31
N ARG A 85 -0.84 -2.68 14.39
CA ARG A 85 -0.15 -1.49 13.86
C ARG A 85 -0.05 -1.49 12.34
N VAL A 86 0.37 -2.59 11.72
CA VAL A 86 0.49 -2.73 10.26
C VAL A 86 -0.29 -3.96 9.82
N GLU A 87 -1.46 -3.72 9.23
CA GLU A 87 -2.41 -4.77 8.83
C GLU A 87 -2.51 -4.85 7.31
N GLY A 88 -2.70 -6.06 6.77
CA GLY A 88 -2.64 -6.32 5.33
C GLY A 88 -3.95 -6.84 4.73
N ILE A 89 -4.29 -6.35 3.54
CA ILE A 89 -5.43 -6.85 2.75
C ILE A 89 -4.99 -7.07 1.29
N ALA A 90 -5.34 -8.22 0.72
CA ALA A 90 -5.13 -8.54 -0.68
C ALA A 90 -6.39 -8.32 -1.53
N GLY A 91 -6.24 -8.26 -2.86
CA GLY A 91 -7.35 -8.05 -3.78
C GLY A 91 -7.78 -6.59 -3.91
N VAL A 92 -6.85 -5.65 -3.73
CA VAL A 92 -7.18 -4.21 -3.78
C VAL A 92 -7.82 -3.84 -5.11
N ASN A 93 -8.90 -3.08 -5.04
CA ASN A 93 -9.56 -2.45 -6.18
C ASN A 93 -9.88 -0.99 -5.87
N LEU A 94 -10.34 -0.25 -6.89
CA LEU A 94 -10.62 1.18 -6.73
C LEU A 94 -11.71 1.49 -5.69
N PRO A 95 -12.88 0.79 -5.64
CA PRO A 95 -13.87 1.02 -4.59
C PRO A 95 -13.34 0.82 -3.17
N MET A 96 -12.52 -0.22 -2.94
CA MET A 96 -11.87 -0.46 -1.65
C MET A 96 -10.95 0.70 -1.29
N LEU A 97 -10.09 1.13 -2.21
CA LEU A 97 -9.17 2.24 -1.98
C LEU A 97 -9.92 3.54 -1.66
N LEU A 98 -10.97 3.87 -2.40
CA LEU A 98 -11.80 5.05 -2.13
C LEU A 98 -12.45 5.00 -0.74
N ARG A 99 -12.96 3.83 -0.34
CA ARG A 99 -13.55 3.65 0.99
C ARG A 99 -12.51 3.85 2.08
N VAL A 100 -11.36 3.20 1.97
CA VAL A 100 -10.25 3.36 2.92
C VAL A 100 -9.83 4.83 3.03
N LEU A 101 -9.65 5.52 1.91
CA LEU A 101 -9.27 6.94 1.88
C LEU A 101 -10.32 7.86 2.52
N THR A 102 -11.60 7.49 2.48
CA THR A 102 -12.70 8.29 3.04
C THR A 102 -12.83 8.14 4.55
N TYR A 103 -12.46 6.97 5.11
CA TYR A 103 -12.75 6.62 6.50
C TYR A 103 -11.53 6.47 7.42
N ARG A 104 -10.29 6.54 6.90
CA ARG A 104 -9.02 6.37 7.65
C ARG A 104 -8.72 7.38 8.78
N ASP A 105 -9.62 8.33 9.02
CA ASP A 105 -9.54 9.35 10.07
C ASP A 105 -10.59 9.19 11.17
N ARG A 106 -11.46 8.19 11.04
CA ARG A 106 -12.52 7.88 12.01
C ARG A 106 -12.17 6.61 12.77
#